data_AF-A0A954RDL2-F1
#
_entry.id   AF-A0A954RDL2-F1
#
_cell.length_a   1.000
_cell.length_b   1.000
_cell.length_c   1.000
_cell.angle_alpha   90.00
_cell.angle_beta   90.00
_cell.angle_gamma   90.00
#
_symmetry.space_group_name_H-M   'P 1'
#
loop_
_entity.id
_entity.type
_entity.pdbx_description
1 polymer ?
#
loop_
_entity_poly.entity_id
_entity_poly.type
_entity_poly.pdbx_seq_one_letter_code
_entity_poly.pdbx_strand_id
1 'polypeptide(L)'
;QQVTETVKLEPNRVYIIPPAANLNTIDTHLRLSDLEPQPHKRATVDHFFRTLADTHDGHSIGVVLTGTGSDGTLGLRYIKEAGGVTIAQDPGEAEYDGMPRSAVVAGVVDFVLPIERIAEEVARLTRVEPQLRVPPDGEELNEDHSRLLHKIFAQIRSRTGHDFSQYKRSTVMRRIQRRMQLQHVESLERYLEFLRDNRQRSAICLTTC
;
A
#
# COMPACT_ATOMS: atom_id res chain seq x y z
N GLN A 1 -18.93 11.90 -7.32
CA GLN A 1 -19.85 11.23 -8.25
C GLN A 1 -20.24 9.89 -7.65
N GLN A 2 -21.53 9.65 -7.42
CA GLN A 2 -21.99 8.33 -6.98
C GLN A 2 -21.91 7.35 -8.16
N VAL A 3 -21.42 6.14 -7.91
CA VAL A 3 -21.32 5.09 -8.95
C VAL A 3 -22.68 4.41 -9.06
N THR A 4 -23.26 4.38 -10.26
CA THR A 4 -24.55 3.72 -10.56
C THR A 4 -24.43 2.64 -11.62
N GLU A 5 -23.35 2.65 -12.39
CA GLU A 5 -23.03 1.71 -13.45
C GLU A 5 -21.51 1.50 -13.52
N THR A 6 -21.06 0.63 -14.42
CA THR A 6 -19.62 0.46 -14.64
C THR A 6 -19.03 1.76 -15.18
N VAL A 7 -18.08 2.35 -14.44
CA VAL A 7 -17.48 3.65 -14.78
C VAL A 7 -15.97 3.53 -14.87
N LYS A 8 -15.38 4.15 -15.89
CA LYS A 8 -13.92 4.23 -16.02
C LYS A 8 -13.34 5.15 -14.94
N LEU A 9 -12.24 4.73 -14.32
CA LEU A 9 -11.46 5.55 -13.41
C LEU A 9 -10.76 6.68 -14.16
N GLU A 10 -10.99 7.91 -13.72
CA GLU A 10 -10.37 9.11 -14.27
C GLU A 10 -9.64 9.90 -13.17
N PRO A 11 -8.49 10.52 -13.50
CA PRO A 11 -7.82 11.45 -12.59
C PRO A 11 -8.73 12.60 -12.18
N ASN A 12 -8.45 13.18 -11.00
CA ASN A 12 -9.16 14.34 -10.45
C ASN A 12 -10.67 14.13 -10.23
N ARG A 13 -11.08 12.88 -9.96
CA ARG A 13 -12.47 12.55 -9.61
C ARG A 13 -12.57 11.86 -8.25
N VAL A 14 -13.67 12.12 -7.56
CA VAL A 14 -14.07 11.40 -6.34
C VAL A 14 -15.29 10.54 -6.65
N TYR A 15 -15.18 9.24 -6.40
CA TYR A 15 -16.24 8.26 -6.59
C TYR A 15 -16.82 7.85 -5.24
N ILE A 16 -18.14 7.75 -5.16
CA ILE A 16 -18.87 7.42 -3.93
C ILE A 16 -19.66 6.13 -4.17
N ILE A 17 -19.49 5.16 -3.27
CA ILE A 17 -20.22 3.88 -3.32
C ILE A 17 -21.70 4.14 -2.97
N PRO A 18 -22.66 3.63 -3.75
CA PRO A 18 -24.07 3.74 -3.40
C PRO A 18 -24.40 2.90 -2.16
N PRO A 19 -25.46 3.25 -1.40
CA PRO A 19 -25.92 2.40 -0.30
C PRO A 19 -26.27 0.99 -0.77
N ALA A 20 -26.09 0.02 0.11
CA ALA A 20 -26.47 -1.38 -0.12
C ALA A 20 -25.77 -2.08 -1.31
N ALA A 21 -24.58 -1.62 -1.72
CA ALA A 21 -23.79 -2.26 -2.77
C ALA A 21 -22.31 -2.40 -2.37
N ASN A 22 -21.63 -3.36 -2.99
CA ASN A 22 -20.18 -3.42 -3.02
C ASN A 22 -19.64 -2.69 -4.25
N LEU A 23 -18.44 -2.12 -4.12
CA LEU A 23 -17.70 -1.54 -5.24
C LEU A 23 -16.44 -2.37 -5.47
N ASN A 24 -16.16 -2.67 -6.74
CA ASN A 24 -15.00 -3.40 -7.18
C ASN A 24 -14.20 -2.58 -8.16
N THR A 25 -12.89 -2.77 -8.13
CA THR A 25 -11.99 -2.32 -9.19
C THR A 25 -11.67 -3.50 -10.11
N ILE A 26 -11.82 -3.29 -11.43
CA ILE A 26 -11.49 -4.26 -12.46
C ILE A 26 -10.77 -3.49 -13.57
N ASP A 27 -9.50 -3.80 -13.79
CA ASP A 27 -8.60 -3.06 -14.68
C ASP A 27 -8.66 -1.54 -14.41
N THR A 28 -9.22 -0.78 -15.34
CA THR A 28 -9.36 0.68 -15.27
C THR A 28 -10.81 1.11 -14.95
N HIS A 29 -11.66 0.21 -14.49
CA HIS A 29 -13.07 0.46 -14.23
C HIS A 29 -13.46 0.17 -12.79
N LEU A 30 -14.47 0.89 -12.32
CA LEU A 30 -15.23 0.61 -11.12
C LEU A 30 -16.53 -0.06 -11.50
N ARG A 31 -16.88 -1.14 -10.81
CA ARG A 31 -18.10 -1.91 -11.05
C ARG A 31 -18.80 -2.22 -9.73
N LEU A 32 -20.12 -2.08 -9.73
CA LEU A 32 -20.96 -2.49 -8.60
C LEU A 32 -21.18 -4.00 -8.58
N SER A 33 -21.23 -4.56 -7.39
CA SER A 33 -21.73 -5.92 -7.15
C SER A 33 -22.63 -5.97 -5.93
N ASP A 34 -23.38 -7.05 -5.81
CA ASP A 34 -24.28 -7.25 -4.68
C ASP A 34 -23.51 -7.38 -3.36
N LEU A 35 -24.18 -6.98 -2.28
CA LEU A 35 -23.69 -7.22 -0.93
C LEU A 35 -23.80 -8.67 -0.53
N GLU A 36 -22.94 -9.08 0.40
CA GLU A 36 -23.13 -10.34 1.11
C GLU A 36 -24.52 -10.39 1.77
N PRO A 37 -25.30 -11.48 1.55
CA PRO A 37 -26.65 -11.59 2.10
C PRO A 37 -26.67 -11.47 3.62
N GLN A 38 -25.62 -11.97 4.28
CA GLN A 38 -25.46 -11.97 5.72
C GLN A 38 -24.88 -10.63 6.21
N PRO A 39 -25.63 -9.82 6.99
CA PRO A 39 -25.18 -8.47 7.36
C PRO A 39 -23.86 -8.43 8.12
N HIS A 40 -23.60 -9.41 8.99
CA HIS A 40 -22.37 -9.52 9.77
C HIS A 40 -21.13 -9.89 8.94
N LYS A 41 -21.31 -10.28 7.67
CA LYS A 41 -20.23 -10.53 6.70
C LYS A 41 -20.03 -9.38 5.72
N ARG A 42 -20.81 -8.31 5.83
CA ARG A 42 -20.65 -7.13 4.98
C ARG A 42 -19.44 -6.35 5.46
N ALA A 43 -18.35 -6.45 4.71
CA ALA A 43 -17.13 -5.68 4.90
C ALA A 43 -16.81 -4.99 3.56
N THR A 44 -17.57 -3.93 3.26
CA THR A 44 -17.54 -3.28 1.95
C THR A 44 -16.22 -2.56 1.71
N VAL A 45 -15.61 -2.03 2.77
CA VAL A 45 -14.29 -1.38 2.68
C VAL A 45 -13.19 -2.42 2.46
N ASP A 46 -13.18 -3.51 3.23
CA ASP A 46 -12.25 -4.62 3.02
C ASP A 46 -12.36 -5.22 1.61
N HIS A 47 -13.60 -5.38 1.13
CA HIS A 47 -13.87 -5.89 -0.21
C HIS A 47 -13.27 -4.97 -1.28
N PHE A 48 -13.57 -3.66 -1.21
CA PHE A 48 -13.07 -2.69 -2.16
C PHE A 48 -11.54 -2.63 -2.14
N PHE A 49 -10.92 -2.51 -0.96
CA PHE A 49 -9.47 -2.44 -0.80
C PHE A 49 -8.75 -3.68 -1.33
N ARG A 50 -9.32 -4.87 -1.17
CA ARG A 50 -8.79 -6.10 -1.77
C ARG A 50 -8.78 -6.01 -3.29
N THR A 51 -9.92 -5.66 -3.92
CA THR A 51 -9.98 -5.53 -5.39
C THR A 51 -9.06 -4.43 -5.92
N LEU A 52 -8.89 -3.35 -5.16
CA LEU A 52 -7.98 -2.26 -5.50
C LEU A 52 -6.53 -2.71 -5.44
N ALA A 53 -6.14 -3.45 -4.39
CA ALA A 53 -4.80 -4.02 -4.25
C ALA A 53 -4.47 -5.00 -5.38
N ASP A 54 -5.41 -5.89 -5.71
CA ASP A 54 -5.25 -6.88 -6.79
C ASP A 54 -5.10 -6.22 -8.15
N THR A 55 -5.81 -5.11 -8.41
CA THR A 55 -5.83 -4.47 -9.72
C THR A 55 -4.67 -3.50 -9.93
N HIS A 56 -4.27 -2.75 -8.90
CA HIS A 56 -3.32 -1.63 -9.04
C HIS A 56 -1.89 -1.94 -8.56
N ASP A 57 -1.59 -3.20 -8.20
CA ASP A 57 -0.24 -3.76 -7.90
C ASP A 57 0.73 -2.77 -7.23
N GLY A 58 0.32 -2.23 -6.08
CA GLY A 58 1.12 -1.32 -5.25
C GLY A 58 0.97 0.17 -5.56
N HIS A 59 0.22 0.55 -6.59
CA HIS A 59 -0.09 1.95 -6.91
C HIS A 59 -1.39 2.45 -6.24
N SER A 60 -1.66 2.00 -5.01
CA SER A 60 -2.84 2.37 -4.24
C SER A 60 -2.46 2.93 -2.86
N ILE A 61 -3.25 3.90 -2.42
CA ILE A 61 -3.20 4.45 -1.06
C ILE A 61 -4.53 4.10 -0.38
N GLY A 62 -4.48 3.26 0.64
CA GLY A 62 -5.61 2.92 1.48
C GLY A 62 -5.65 3.84 2.69
N VAL A 63 -6.80 4.49 2.92
CA VAL A 63 -7.00 5.38 4.07
C VAL A 63 -8.21 4.90 4.85
N VAL A 64 -8.02 4.61 6.14
CA VAL A 64 -9.11 4.31 7.08
C VAL A 64 -9.31 5.52 8.01
N LEU A 65 -10.54 6.02 8.04
CA LEU A 65 -10.94 7.15 8.89
C LEU A 65 -11.79 6.65 10.08
N THR A 66 -12.29 7.59 10.89
CA THR A 66 -13.28 7.35 11.96
C THR A 66 -14.40 6.42 11.52
N GLY A 67 -14.75 5.46 12.37
CA GLY A 67 -15.79 4.48 12.12
C GLY A 67 -15.80 3.36 13.16
N THR A 68 -16.94 2.67 13.26
CA THR A 68 -17.11 1.55 14.19
C THR A 68 -16.71 0.21 13.57
N GLY A 69 -16.23 -0.73 14.39
CA GLY A 69 -15.91 -2.08 13.93
C GLY A 69 -14.48 -2.21 13.39
N SER A 70 -14.27 -3.12 12.45
CA SER A 70 -12.94 -3.46 11.91
C SER A 70 -12.86 -3.45 10.39
N ASP A 71 -13.94 -3.08 9.69
CA ASP A 71 -13.99 -3.04 8.23
C ASP A 71 -12.92 -2.07 7.69
N GLY A 72 -12.10 -2.52 6.76
CA GLY A 72 -10.91 -1.84 6.27
C GLY A 72 -9.59 -2.39 6.83
N THR A 73 -9.58 -3.10 7.96
CA THR A 73 -8.34 -3.67 8.53
C THR A 73 -7.73 -4.74 7.62
N LEU A 74 -8.55 -5.66 7.11
CA LEU A 74 -8.07 -6.71 6.23
C LEU A 74 -7.73 -6.16 4.84
N GLY A 75 -8.52 -5.20 4.36
CA GLY A 75 -8.29 -4.46 3.13
C GLY A 75 -6.96 -3.72 3.13
N LEU A 76 -6.64 -3.01 4.21
CA LEU A 76 -5.34 -2.34 4.34
C LEU A 76 -4.19 -3.34 4.33
N ARG A 77 -4.36 -4.54 4.90
CA ARG A 77 -3.35 -5.61 4.79
C ARG A 77 -3.06 -5.94 3.34
N TYR A 78 -4.09 -6.15 2.52
CA TYR A 78 -3.93 -6.44 1.09
C TYR A 78 -3.22 -5.29 0.35
N ILE A 79 -3.62 -4.04 0.61
CA ILE A 79 -2.96 -2.87 0.02
C ILE A 79 -1.47 -2.85 0.38
N LYS A 80 -1.14 -3.07 1.66
CA LYS A 80 0.25 -3.09 2.14
C LYS A 80 1.07 -4.24 1.54
N GLU A 81 0.49 -5.43 1.43
CA GLU A 81 1.14 -6.61 0.85
C GLU A 81 1.40 -6.47 -0.65
N ALA A 82 0.51 -5.77 -1.36
CA ALA A 82 0.69 -5.37 -2.75
C ALA A 82 1.72 -4.23 -2.91
N GLY A 83 2.23 -3.66 -1.82
CA GLY A 83 3.23 -2.58 -1.84
C GLY A 83 2.64 -1.17 -1.87
N GLY A 84 1.33 -1.03 -1.68
CA GLY A 84 0.64 0.24 -1.53
C GLY A 84 0.93 0.92 -0.18
N VAL A 85 0.32 2.08 0.01
CA VAL A 85 0.46 2.89 1.23
C VAL A 85 -0.77 2.77 2.09
N THR A 86 -0.61 2.54 3.39
CA THR A 86 -1.75 2.50 4.31
C THR A 86 -1.68 3.61 5.35
N ILE A 87 -2.78 4.34 5.49
CA ILE A 87 -2.92 5.45 6.42
C ILE A 87 -4.16 5.18 7.29
N ALA A 88 -4.04 5.42 8.60
CA ALA A 88 -5.19 5.48 9.49
C ALA A 88 -5.27 6.87 10.12
N GLN A 89 -6.49 7.38 10.30
CA GLN A 89 -6.74 8.52 11.17
C GLN A 89 -6.26 8.19 12.59
N ASP A 90 -5.65 9.15 13.27
CA ASP A 90 -5.26 9.03 14.68
C ASP A 90 -6.49 8.65 15.53
N PRO A 91 -6.49 7.47 16.19
CA PRO A 91 -7.59 7.05 17.06
C PRO A 91 -7.90 8.05 18.18
N GLY A 92 -6.94 8.91 18.56
CA GLY A 92 -7.13 9.92 19.62
C GLY A 92 -8.04 11.10 19.24
N GLU A 93 -8.28 11.35 17.96
CA GLU A 93 -9.17 12.42 17.45
C GLU A 93 -10.38 11.88 16.67
N ALA A 94 -10.46 10.57 16.47
CA ALA A 94 -11.57 9.94 15.79
C ALA A 94 -12.83 9.98 16.67
N GLU A 95 -13.97 10.39 16.10
CA GLU A 95 -15.27 10.30 16.79
C GLU A 95 -15.61 8.86 17.18
N TYR A 96 -15.31 7.91 16.29
CA TYR A 96 -15.38 6.47 16.51
C TYR A 96 -14.03 5.85 16.18
N ASP A 97 -13.33 5.37 17.21
CA ASP A 97 -11.94 4.91 17.09
C ASP A 97 -11.81 3.44 16.66
N GLY A 98 -12.94 2.70 16.52
CA GLY A 98 -12.95 1.26 16.28
C GLY A 98 -12.14 0.83 15.04
N MET A 99 -12.51 1.36 13.87
CA MET A 99 -11.84 1.05 12.61
C MET A 99 -10.35 1.47 12.60
N PRO A 100 -9.98 2.72 12.92
CA PRO A 100 -8.57 3.12 12.89
C PRO A 100 -7.75 2.37 13.95
N ARG A 101 -8.27 2.16 15.17
CA ARG A 101 -7.58 1.39 16.22
C ARG A 101 -7.36 -0.06 15.78
N SER A 102 -8.37 -0.70 15.18
CA SER A 102 -8.26 -2.08 14.67
C SER A 102 -7.13 -2.21 13.66
N ALA A 103 -7.05 -1.28 12.70
CA ALA A 103 -5.99 -1.25 11.70
C ALA A 103 -4.59 -1.05 12.30
N VAL A 104 -4.46 -0.12 13.27
CA VAL A 104 -3.19 0.15 13.95
C VAL A 104 -2.72 -1.06 14.76
N VAL A 105 -3.59 -1.66 15.57
CA VAL A 105 -3.28 -2.84 16.38
C VAL A 105 -2.87 -4.03 15.51
N ALA A 106 -3.50 -4.17 14.34
CA ALA A 106 -3.16 -5.23 13.39
C ALA A 106 -1.81 -5.04 12.67
N GLY A 107 -1.10 -3.92 12.86
CA GLY A 107 0.20 -3.64 12.24
C GLY A 107 0.12 -3.38 10.73
N VAL A 108 -1.07 -3.12 10.20
CA VAL A 108 -1.32 -2.97 8.76
C VAL A 108 -1.25 -1.51 8.29
N VAL A 109 -0.96 -0.57 9.19
CA VAL A 109 -0.90 0.87 8.93
C VAL A 109 0.56 1.32 8.81
N ASP A 110 0.89 2.14 7.82
CA ASP A 110 2.20 2.79 7.69
C ASP A 110 2.25 4.14 8.40
N PHE A 111 1.16 4.92 8.33
CA PHE A 111 1.06 6.23 8.95
C PHE A 111 -0.21 6.37 9.78
N VAL A 112 -0.06 6.81 11.03
CA VAL A 112 -1.16 7.24 11.89
C VAL A 112 -1.08 8.76 11.98
N LEU A 113 -2.10 9.44 11.48
CA LEU A 113 -2.07 10.90 11.28
C LEU A 113 -3.37 11.57 11.73
N PRO A 114 -3.29 12.81 12.24
CA PRO A 114 -4.45 13.68 12.35
C PRO A 114 -5.13 13.90 11.00
N ILE A 115 -6.47 14.02 10.99
CA ILE A 115 -7.32 14.14 9.79
C ILE A 115 -6.86 15.28 8.87
N GLU A 116 -6.46 16.39 9.47
CA GLU A 116 -5.95 17.59 8.79
C GLU A 116 -4.60 17.36 8.06
N ARG A 117 -3.83 16.35 8.47
CA ARG A 117 -2.55 15.98 7.83
C ARG A 117 -2.68 14.89 6.77
N ILE A 118 -3.77 14.14 6.76
CA ILE A 118 -3.95 13.01 5.82
C ILE A 118 -3.89 13.50 4.37
N ALA A 119 -4.62 14.57 4.02
CA ALA A 119 -4.66 15.07 2.65
C ALA A 119 -3.29 15.56 2.16
N GLU A 120 -2.55 16.27 3.02
CA GLU A 120 -1.18 16.73 2.73
C GLU A 120 -0.25 15.54 2.49
N GLU A 121 -0.32 14.51 3.33
CA GLU A 121 0.53 13.33 3.20
C GLU A 121 0.20 12.53 1.93
N VAL A 122 -1.08 12.35 1.59
CA VAL A 122 -1.49 11.72 0.33
C VAL A 122 -0.91 12.49 -0.86
N ALA A 123 -1.00 13.82 -0.86
CA ALA A 123 -0.45 14.65 -1.93
C ALA A 123 1.09 14.60 -1.99
N ARG A 124 1.77 14.43 -0.85
CA ARG A 124 3.22 14.25 -0.80
C ARG A 124 3.63 12.91 -1.39
N LEU A 125 2.95 11.84 -0.99
CA LEU A 125 3.24 10.47 -1.43
C LEU A 125 3.04 10.28 -2.95
N THR A 126 2.12 11.02 -3.57
CA THR A 126 1.94 11.01 -5.03
C THR A 126 2.97 11.84 -5.79
N ARG A 127 3.70 12.74 -5.12
CA ARG A 127 4.77 13.56 -5.72
C ARG A 127 6.15 12.95 -5.57
N VAL A 128 6.38 12.19 -4.51
CA VAL A 128 7.66 11.50 -4.26
C VAL A 128 7.69 10.21 -5.06
N GLU A 129 8.06 10.30 -6.34
CA GLU A 129 8.57 9.16 -7.08
C GLU A 129 10.04 8.98 -6.70
N PRO A 130 10.43 7.89 -6.01
CA PRO A 130 11.84 7.59 -5.84
C PRO A 130 12.50 7.51 -7.22
N GLN A 131 13.76 7.90 -7.32
CA GLN A 131 14.53 7.86 -8.58
C GLN A 131 14.84 6.42 -9.02
N LEU A 132 14.01 5.46 -8.63
CA LEU A 132 14.04 4.08 -9.03
C LEU A 132 12.95 3.86 -10.06
N ARG A 133 13.30 4.04 -11.33
CA ARG A 133 12.46 3.57 -12.43
C ARG A 133 12.42 2.04 -12.35
N VAL A 134 11.28 1.46 -11.96
CA VAL A 134 11.03 0.04 -12.14
C VAL A 134 10.71 -0.16 -13.62
N PRO A 135 11.58 -0.80 -14.41
CA PRO A 135 11.25 -1.08 -15.80
C PRO A 135 10.02 -2.01 -15.83
N PRO A 136 9.12 -1.84 -16.81
CA PRO A 136 8.08 -2.82 -17.07
C PRO A 136 8.66 -4.24 -17.18
N ASP A 137 7.86 -5.24 -16.85
CA ASP A 137 8.27 -6.64 -17.01
C ASP A 137 8.72 -6.90 -18.46
N GLY A 138 10.01 -7.21 -18.64
CA GLY A 138 10.63 -7.45 -19.96
C GLY A 138 11.68 -6.41 -20.40
N GLU A 139 11.78 -5.26 -19.72
CA GLU A 139 12.85 -4.28 -19.96
C GLU A 139 14.08 -4.53 -19.06
N GLU A 140 15.29 -4.36 -19.61
CA GLU A 140 16.53 -4.52 -18.87
C GLU A 140 16.82 -3.29 -17.98
N LEU A 141 17.25 -3.56 -16.75
CA LEU A 141 17.82 -2.53 -15.88
C LEU A 141 19.19 -2.11 -16.42
N ASN A 142 19.59 -0.86 -16.18
CA ASN A 142 20.98 -0.49 -16.35
C ASN A 142 21.90 -1.38 -15.47
N GLU A 143 23.14 -1.58 -15.89
CA GLU A 143 24.08 -2.47 -15.20
C GLU A 143 24.35 -2.02 -13.75
N ASP A 144 24.29 -0.72 -13.48
CA ASP A 144 24.50 -0.14 -12.15
C ASP A 144 23.38 -0.49 -11.18
N HIS A 145 22.11 -0.30 -11.54
CA HIS A 145 20.97 -0.69 -10.72
C HIS A 145 20.94 -2.21 -10.53
N SER A 146 21.28 -3.00 -11.56
CA SER A 146 21.37 -4.46 -11.43
C SER A 146 22.42 -4.86 -10.38
N ARG A 147 23.59 -4.22 -10.38
CA ARG A 147 24.64 -4.46 -9.36
C ARG A 147 24.21 -4.03 -7.96
N LEU A 148 23.52 -2.90 -7.83
CA LEU A 148 23.02 -2.41 -6.54
C LEU A 148 21.93 -3.31 -5.96
N LEU A 149 20.99 -3.77 -6.78
CA LEU A 149 19.93 -4.69 -6.36
C LEU A 149 20.50 -6.02 -5.89
N HIS A 150 21.49 -6.59 -6.59
CA HIS A 150 22.17 -7.79 -6.11
C HIS A 150 22.80 -7.60 -4.73
N LYS A 151 23.43 -6.44 -4.48
CA LYS A 151 23.99 -6.11 -3.16
C LYS A 151 22.89 -5.96 -2.10
N ILE A 152 21.76 -5.35 -2.44
CA ILE A 152 20.60 -5.22 -1.56
C ILE A 152 20.03 -6.60 -1.21
N PHE A 153 19.83 -7.50 -2.18
CA PHE A 153 19.33 -8.85 -1.93
C PHE A 153 20.28 -9.67 -1.07
N ALA A 154 21.59 -9.59 -1.32
CA ALA A 154 22.59 -10.23 -0.48
C ALA A 154 22.53 -9.72 0.96
N GLN A 155 22.39 -8.40 1.16
CA GLN A 155 22.27 -7.78 2.47
C GLN A 155 21.00 -8.23 3.20
N ILE A 156 19.87 -8.30 2.51
CA ILE A 156 18.59 -8.73 3.08
C ILE A 156 18.63 -10.21 3.44
N ARG A 157 19.16 -11.06 2.55
CA ARG A 157 19.36 -12.50 2.80
C ARG A 157 20.27 -12.73 4.01
N SER A 158 21.37 -11.99 4.12
CA SER A 158 22.28 -12.10 5.26
C SER A 158 21.63 -11.74 6.60
N ARG A 159 20.63 -10.86 6.61
CA ARG A 159 19.98 -10.38 7.84
C ARG A 159 18.68 -11.13 8.19
N THR A 160 17.94 -11.62 7.20
CA THR A 160 16.62 -12.23 7.38
C THR A 160 16.55 -13.71 7.01
N GLY A 161 17.58 -14.25 6.36
CA GLY A 161 17.57 -15.60 5.78
C GLY A 161 16.68 -15.75 4.54
N HIS A 162 15.89 -14.73 4.17
CA HIS A 162 14.99 -14.79 3.03
C HIS A 162 15.74 -14.52 1.72
N ASP A 163 15.62 -15.45 0.78
CA ASP A 163 16.19 -15.30 -0.56
C ASP A 163 15.16 -14.74 -1.54
N PHE A 164 15.43 -13.56 -2.08
CA PHE A 164 14.58 -12.88 -3.04
C PHE A 164 14.95 -13.19 -4.49
N SER A 165 15.94 -14.06 -4.74
CA SER A 165 16.41 -14.44 -6.08
C SER A 165 15.31 -15.05 -6.98
N GLN A 166 14.30 -15.67 -6.36
CA GLN A 166 13.20 -16.37 -7.04
C GLN A 166 11.94 -15.50 -7.25
N TYR A 167 11.87 -14.31 -6.64
CA TYR A 167 10.70 -13.44 -6.76
C TYR A 167 10.74 -12.64 -8.07
N LYS A 168 9.55 -12.33 -8.61
CA LYS A 168 9.43 -11.40 -9.74
C LYS A 168 10.12 -10.08 -9.38
N ARG A 169 11.05 -9.64 -10.24
CA ARG A 169 11.87 -8.45 -9.98
C ARG A 169 11.03 -7.19 -9.75
N SER A 170 9.98 -6.99 -10.55
CA SER A 170 9.03 -5.88 -10.42
C SER A 170 8.41 -5.82 -9.02
N THR A 171 7.94 -6.95 -8.49
CA THR A 171 7.37 -7.03 -7.12
C THR A 171 8.39 -6.63 -6.05
N VAL A 172 9.63 -7.12 -6.15
CA VAL A 172 10.65 -6.79 -5.13
C VAL A 172 11.12 -5.35 -5.25
N MET A 173 11.28 -4.84 -6.47
CA MET A 173 11.66 -3.44 -6.71
C MET A 173 10.59 -2.47 -6.17
N ARG A 174 9.30 -2.77 -6.37
CA ARG A 174 8.20 -2.00 -5.76
C ARG A 174 8.30 -1.96 -4.24
N ARG A 175 8.59 -3.10 -3.60
CA ARG A 175 8.76 -3.15 -2.13
C ARG A 175 9.98 -2.37 -1.64
N ILE A 176 11.08 -2.40 -2.40
CA ILE A 176 12.27 -1.57 -2.13
C ILE A 176 11.91 -0.09 -2.27
N GLN A 177 11.29 0.30 -3.38
CA GLN A 177 10.84 1.67 -3.65
C GLN A 177 9.91 2.17 -2.54
N ARG A 178 8.98 1.33 -2.08
CA ARG A 178 8.07 1.64 -0.98
C ARG A 178 8.82 1.92 0.32
N ARG A 179 9.80 1.09 0.67
CA ARG A 179 10.62 1.28 1.86
C ARG A 179 11.50 2.50 1.77
N MET A 180 12.01 2.78 0.58
CA MET A 180 12.70 4.02 0.28
C MET A 180 11.81 5.24 0.55
N GLN A 181 10.56 5.26 0.07
CA GLN A 181 9.60 6.33 0.37
C GLN A 181 9.32 6.48 1.88
N LEU A 182 9.08 5.37 2.58
CA LEU A 182 8.81 5.36 4.02
C LEU A 182 10.00 5.87 4.85
N GLN A 183 11.22 5.60 4.41
CA GLN A 183 12.46 5.99 5.09
C GLN A 183 13.05 7.30 4.54
N HIS A 184 12.36 7.97 3.64
CA HIS A 184 12.81 9.22 3.00
C HIS A 184 14.16 9.07 2.31
N VAL A 185 14.36 7.94 1.63
CA VAL A 185 15.57 7.62 0.88
C VAL A 185 15.27 7.74 -0.62
N GLU A 186 16.07 8.51 -1.33
CA GLU A 186 15.76 8.90 -2.71
C GLU A 186 16.45 8.01 -3.77
N SER A 187 17.51 7.27 -3.40
CA SER A 187 18.32 6.46 -4.31
C SER A 187 18.64 5.05 -3.77
N LEU A 188 18.90 4.10 -4.67
CA LEU A 188 19.25 2.72 -4.29
C LEU A 188 20.58 2.63 -3.54
N GLU A 189 21.55 3.46 -3.89
CA GLU A 189 22.85 3.54 -3.23
C GLU A 189 22.65 3.94 -1.77
N ARG A 190 21.86 5.00 -1.54
CA ARG A 190 21.56 5.47 -0.19
C ARG A 190 20.74 4.45 0.58
N TYR A 191 19.86 3.71 -0.10
CA TYR A 191 19.10 2.62 0.52
C TYR A 191 19.99 1.44 0.91
N LEU A 192 21.00 1.10 0.10
CA LEU A 192 21.99 0.08 0.45
C LEU A 192 22.85 0.51 1.65
N GLU A 193 23.25 1.77 1.72
CA GLU A 193 23.95 2.32 2.90
C GLU A 193 23.07 2.26 4.15
N PHE A 194 21.81 2.65 4.02
CA PHE A 194 20.80 2.56 5.06
C PHE A 194 20.62 1.11 5.56
N LEU A 195 20.54 0.14 4.64
CA LEU A 195 20.50 -1.29 4.98
C LEU A 195 21.80 -1.85 5.57
N ARG A 196 22.92 -1.12 5.50
CA ARG A 196 24.19 -1.51 6.15
C ARG A 196 24.31 -0.95 7.55
N ASP A 197 23.65 0.17 7.86
CA ASP A 197 23.55 0.64 9.24
C ASP A 197 22.77 -0.41 10.07
N ASN A 198 23.37 -0.88 11.17
CA ASN A 198 22.87 -1.99 11.99
C ASN A 198 21.75 -1.55 12.95
N ARG A 199 21.45 -0.25 13.02
CA ARG A 199 20.49 0.32 13.98
C ARG A 199 19.03 0.27 13.54
N GLN A 200 18.73 -0.04 12.27
CA GLN A 200 17.35 -0.03 11.75
C GLN A 200 16.92 -1.42 11.25
N ARG A 201 16.39 -2.26 12.16
CA ARG A 201 15.85 -3.59 11.82
C ARG A 201 14.55 -3.53 11.00
N SER A 202 13.73 -2.50 11.19
CA SER A 202 12.47 -2.29 10.47
C SER A 202 12.65 -2.14 8.95
N ALA A 203 13.85 -1.72 8.51
CA ALA A 203 14.23 -1.53 7.12
C ALA A 203 14.31 -2.82 6.28
N ILE A 204 14.38 -4.01 6.91
CA ILE A 204 14.85 -5.23 6.22
C ILE A 204 13.72 -6.21 5.86
N CYS A 205 12.61 -6.18 6.60
CA CYS A 205 11.35 -6.91 6.37
C CYS A 205 10.64 -6.68 5.01
N LEU A 206 11.11 -7.30 3.91
CA LEU A 206 10.50 -7.19 2.56
C LEU A 206 9.24 -8.08 2.43
N THR A 207 8.93 -8.84 3.46
CA THR A 207 7.80 -9.76 3.59
C THR A 207 7.19 -9.49 4.95
N THR A 208 5.87 -9.27 5.01
CA THR A 208 5.08 -9.03 6.22
C THR A 208 5.56 -9.92 7.38
N CYS A 209 5.99 -9.32 8.49
CA CYS A 209 6.17 -10.04 9.75
C CYS A 209 4.82 -10.54 10.27
#